data_AF-A0A9D1RUQ1-F1
#
_entry.id   AF-A0A9D1RUQ1-F1
#
_cell.length_a   1.000
_cell.length_b   1.000
_cell.length_c   1.000
_cell.angle_alpha   90.00
_cell.angle_beta   90.00
_cell.angle_gamma   90.00
#
_symmetry.space_group_name_H-M   'P 1'
#
loop_
_entity.id
_entity.type
_entity.pdbx_description
1 polymer ?
#
loop_
_entity_poly.entity_id
_entity_poly.type
_entity_poly.pdbx_seq_one_letter_code
_entity_poly.pdbx_strand_id
1 'polypeptide(L)'
;MKLNLPALILAGALACSMGIPAAAAGQPVSAPTTVEDSAVLPASVLYYGRVENIVRQSDGAIRQLHLSSQRYGDYVMNISDETLWIDSGACAKSDPATLEEGESLYIFHSPVATMSMPPQSSAIAVVRNIPMDVGCAQYHKVEAVSAENGTVQITTDNGGLHILADDETGLSSYDGAEVTLDDIQAGDAVMAWYGAIAESYPAQTHASHLMLLPRQASKVLTRGELVAMLHTQAGNPTVNYAMQYTDVAQDHPYAEAIRWATSEQLVSGYDNGAFGPEDTLSREQLVTILWRAQGSPMLMDYPGLSEFSDVSQISSFAQPALCWAHQQGLLSWVEGDTFSPQSPATSAQADAMLAALH
;
A
#
# COMPACT_ATOMS: atom_id res chain seq x y z
N MET A 1 62.97 7.51 0.94
CA MET A 1 62.81 7.69 2.40
C MET A 1 61.53 6.95 2.78
N LYS A 2 61.47 5.71 3.32
CA LYS A 2 62.22 5.05 4.42
C LYS A 2 62.27 5.98 5.64
N LEU A 3 61.70 5.71 6.81
CA LEU A 3 61.52 4.44 7.53
C LEU A 3 60.54 4.62 8.74
N ASN A 4 59.81 3.55 9.09
CA ASN A 4 59.60 2.96 10.43
C ASN A 4 58.95 3.70 11.63
N LEU A 5 58.01 2.97 12.25
CA LEU A 5 57.70 2.97 13.69
C LEU A 5 58.96 2.77 14.55
N PRO A 6 58.95 3.29 15.80
CA PRO A 6 59.11 2.36 16.91
C PRO A 6 58.25 2.68 18.15
N ALA A 7 57.96 1.62 18.90
CA ALA A 7 57.46 1.63 20.26
C ALA A 7 58.56 2.05 21.26
N LEU A 8 58.16 2.65 22.40
CA LEU A 8 59.01 2.76 23.58
C LEU A 8 58.20 2.49 24.86
N ILE A 9 58.75 1.58 25.66
CA ILE A 9 58.36 1.17 27.01
C ILE A 9 59.21 1.96 27.99
N LEU A 10 58.66 2.51 29.08
CA LEU A 10 59.30 2.42 30.41
C LEU A 10 58.37 2.75 31.58
N ALA A 11 58.66 2.05 32.67
CA ALA A 11 57.95 1.92 33.93
C ALA A 11 58.11 3.09 34.92
N GLY A 12 57.20 3.17 35.89
CA GLY A 12 57.36 3.88 37.15
C GLY A 12 56.47 3.26 38.23
N ALA A 13 57.09 2.59 39.19
CA ALA A 13 56.44 1.93 40.33
C ALA A 13 56.41 2.84 41.57
N LEU A 14 55.34 2.80 42.37
CA LEU A 14 55.39 3.02 43.81
C LEU A 14 54.22 2.30 44.50
N ALA A 15 54.51 1.64 45.62
CA ALA A 15 53.66 0.68 46.32
C ALA A 15 53.19 1.17 47.70
N CYS A 16 52.19 0.43 48.24
CA CYS A 16 51.65 0.36 49.61
C CYS A 16 50.50 1.34 49.95
N SER A 17 49.37 0.96 50.57
CA SER A 17 48.86 -0.33 51.09
C SER A 17 47.39 -0.21 51.55
N MET A 18 46.73 -1.37 51.71
CA MET A 18 45.56 -1.73 52.58
C MET A 18 44.14 -1.82 51.97
N GLY A 19 43.56 -3.03 52.04
CA GLY A 19 42.12 -3.26 52.29
C GLY A 19 41.28 -3.92 51.17
N ILE A 20 40.93 -5.19 51.33
CA ILE A 20 40.11 -6.10 50.47
C ILE A 20 38.63 -6.05 50.95
N PRO A 21 37.53 -6.23 50.16
CA PRO A 21 37.29 -7.38 49.28
C PRO A 21 36.60 -7.19 47.91
N ALA A 22 36.70 -8.29 47.16
CA ALA A 22 36.22 -8.56 45.81
C ALA A 22 34.72 -8.34 45.58
N ALA A 23 34.40 -7.74 44.43
CA ALA A 23 33.22 -8.05 43.64
C ALA A 23 33.57 -7.75 42.16
N ALA A 24 33.32 -8.72 41.28
CA ALA A 24 33.68 -8.68 39.87
C ALA A 24 32.91 -7.57 39.13
N ALA A 25 33.62 -6.55 38.64
CA ALA A 25 33.08 -5.60 37.68
C ALA A 25 33.18 -6.22 36.28
N GLY A 26 32.05 -6.69 35.76
CA GLY A 26 31.88 -6.94 34.33
C GLY A 26 32.11 -5.66 33.53
N GLN A 27 32.59 -5.82 32.30
CA GLN A 27 32.85 -4.75 31.35
C GLN A 27 31.60 -3.85 31.16
N PRO A 28 31.77 -2.55 30.81
CA PRO A 28 30.64 -1.69 30.53
C PRO A 28 29.87 -2.28 29.33
N VAL A 29 28.68 -2.81 29.61
CA VAL A 29 27.69 -3.15 28.59
C VAL A 29 27.32 -1.83 27.94
N SER A 30 27.72 -1.65 26.69
CA SER A 30 27.20 -0.59 25.83
C SER A 30 25.68 -0.63 25.92
N ALA A 31 25.07 0.51 26.24
CA ALA A 31 23.62 0.67 26.21
C ALA A 31 23.10 0.09 24.89
N PRO A 32 22.05 -0.74 24.90
CA PRO A 32 21.45 -1.16 23.65
C PRO A 32 21.01 0.11 22.91
N THR A 33 21.64 0.35 21.77
CA THR A 33 21.16 1.27 20.77
C THR A 33 19.73 0.85 20.49
N THR A 34 18.76 1.68 20.90
CA THR A 34 17.37 1.53 20.48
C THR A 34 17.40 1.57 18.97
N VAL A 35 17.29 0.38 18.37
CA VAL A 35 16.87 0.26 16.98
C VAL A 35 15.48 0.87 17.00
N GLU A 36 15.30 2.02 16.35
CA GLU A 36 13.96 2.51 16.07
C GLU A 36 13.31 1.46 15.18
N ASP A 37 12.50 0.61 15.82
CA ASP A 37 11.64 -0.34 15.16
C ASP A 37 10.71 0.50 14.29
N SER A 38 10.91 0.46 12.97
CA SER A 38 10.00 1.07 12.01
C SER A 38 8.69 0.29 12.11
N ALA A 39 7.82 0.69 13.03
CA ALA A 39 6.56 0.03 13.27
C ALA A 39 5.72 0.09 11.99
N VAL A 40 5.52 -1.07 11.37
CA VAL A 40 4.64 -1.20 10.20
C VAL A 40 3.23 -0.77 10.64
N LEU A 41 2.69 0.24 9.97
CA LEU A 41 1.34 0.72 10.27
C LEU A 41 0.30 -0.37 9.96
N PRO A 42 -0.77 -0.47 10.76
CA PRO A 42 -1.84 -1.41 10.46
C PRO A 42 -2.56 -1.02 9.16
N ALA A 43 -3.18 -1.99 8.50
CA ALA A 43 -3.92 -1.74 7.25
C ALA A 43 -5.11 -0.78 7.44
N SER A 44 -5.68 -0.73 8.66
CA SER A 44 -6.74 0.21 9.04
C SER A 44 -6.77 0.41 10.55
N VAL A 45 -7.49 1.44 11.01
CA VAL A 45 -7.81 1.69 12.42
C VAL A 45 -9.32 1.68 12.59
N LEU A 46 -9.80 0.97 13.62
CA LEU A 46 -11.23 0.89 13.94
C LEU A 46 -11.64 2.02 14.88
N TYR A 47 -12.61 2.82 14.41
CA TYR A 47 -13.31 3.84 15.19
C TYR A 47 -14.76 3.41 15.43
N TYR A 48 -15.29 3.69 16.60
CA TYR A 48 -16.73 3.57 16.89
C TYR A 48 -17.23 4.92 17.40
N GLY A 49 -18.34 5.39 16.85
CA GLY A 49 -18.94 6.64 17.29
C GLY A 49 -20.33 6.88 16.72
N ARG A 50 -20.92 7.98 17.18
CA ARG A 50 -22.25 8.45 16.78
C ARG A 50 -22.13 9.54 15.72
N VAL A 51 -22.96 9.49 14.70
CA VAL A 51 -23.05 10.50 13.65
C VAL A 51 -23.70 11.77 14.22
N GLU A 52 -22.95 12.86 14.27
CA GLU A 52 -23.46 14.17 14.72
C GLU A 52 -23.86 15.06 13.55
N ASN A 53 -23.19 14.93 12.40
CA ASN A 53 -23.52 15.70 11.19
C ASN A 53 -23.06 14.93 9.94
N ILE A 54 -23.89 14.95 8.89
CA ILE A 54 -23.59 14.37 7.57
C ILE A 54 -23.46 15.48 6.53
N VAL A 55 -22.23 15.73 6.08
CA VAL A 55 -21.95 16.71 5.01
C VAL A 55 -22.12 16.04 3.65
N ARG A 56 -23.02 16.57 2.82
CA ARG A 56 -23.31 16.07 1.47
C ARG A 56 -22.86 17.04 0.39
N GLN A 57 -22.52 16.50 -0.78
CA GLN A 57 -22.30 17.26 -2.00
C GLN A 57 -23.63 17.66 -2.66
N SER A 58 -23.56 18.46 -3.72
CA SER A 58 -24.75 18.93 -4.45
C SER A 58 -25.54 17.81 -5.14
N ASP A 59 -24.89 16.69 -5.45
CA ASP A 59 -25.51 15.49 -6.03
C ASP A 59 -26.13 14.56 -4.97
N GLY A 60 -26.01 14.91 -3.67
CA GLY A 60 -26.50 14.11 -2.56
C GLY A 60 -25.50 13.09 -2.00
N ALA A 61 -24.34 12.90 -2.62
CA ALA A 61 -23.30 12.00 -2.12
C ALA A 61 -22.73 12.50 -0.79
N ILE A 62 -22.49 11.59 0.16
CA ILE A 62 -21.86 11.93 1.43
C ILE A 62 -20.38 12.24 1.18
N ARG A 63 -19.92 13.38 1.66
CA ARG A 63 -18.51 13.80 1.58
C ARG A 63 -17.79 13.66 2.92
N GLN A 64 -18.47 13.98 4.02
CA GLN A 64 -17.88 13.89 5.36
C GLN A 64 -18.91 13.44 6.40
N LEU A 65 -18.43 12.67 7.38
CA LEU A 65 -19.16 12.33 8.58
C LEU A 65 -18.46 12.97 9.78
N HIS A 66 -19.20 13.76 10.56
CA HIS A 66 -18.71 14.26 11.83
C HIS A 66 -19.22 13.33 12.92
N LEU A 67 -18.31 12.77 13.69
CA LEU A 67 -18.58 11.71 14.63
C LEU A 67 -18.15 12.10 16.02
N SER A 68 -18.91 11.66 17.01
CA SER A 68 -18.56 11.79 18.42
C SER A 68 -18.41 10.42 19.07
N SER A 69 -17.47 10.31 20.01
CA SER A 69 -17.35 9.12 20.83
C SER A 69 -16.69 9.43 22.16
N GLN A 70 -17.26 8.89 23.25
CA GLN A 70 -16.68 9.02 24.58
C GLN A 70 -15.32 8.31 24.72
N ARG A 71 -15.10 7.22 24.00
CA ARG A 71 -13.87 6.42 24.08
C ARG A 71 -12.78 6.93 23.14
N TYR A 72 -13.15 7.14 21.88
CA TYR A 72 -12.25 7.49 20.78
C TYR A 72 -12.13 9.00 20.50
N GLY A 73 -12.94 9.84 21.14
CA GLY A 73 -13.01 11.28 20.84
C GLY A 73 -13.80 11.60 19.57
N ASP A 74 -13.89 12.90 19.28
CA ASP A 74 -14.56 13.41 18.08
C ASP A 74 -13.66 13.25 16.85
N TYR A 75 -14.28 12.95 15.70
CA TYR A 75 -13.56 12.64 14.47
C TYR A 75 -14.32 13.15 13.25
N VAL A 76 -13.61 13.59 12.21
CA VAL A 76 -14.21 13.87 10.89
C VAL A 76 -13.70 12.82 9.90
N MET A 77 -14.61 12.01 9.37
CA MET A 77 -14.27 11.00 8.38
C MET A 77 -14.60 11.50 6.98
N ASN A 78 -13.60 11.52 6.11
CA ASN A 78 -13.76 11.82 4.69
C ASN A 78 -14.27 10.59 3.96
N ILE A 79 -15.32 10.77 3.16
CA ILE A 79 -15.97 9.74 2.37
C ILE A 79 -15.63 9.99 0.90
N SER A 80 -15.28 8.93 0.19
CA SER A 80 -15.07 8.92 -1.27
C SER A 80 -15.90 7.85 -1.94
N ASP A 81 -15.84 7.78 -3.27
CA ASP A 81 -16.49 6.72 -4.06
C ASP A 81 -15.88 5.33 -3.80
N GLU A 82 -14.70 5.28 -3.17
CA GLU A 82 -14.02 4.05 -2.76
C GLU A 82 -14.43 3.60 -1.35
N THR A 83 -15.12 4.45 -0.57
CA THR A 83 -15.56 4.08 0.77
C THR A 83 -16.62 2.98 0.70
N LEU A 84 -16.35 1.87 1.36
CA LEU A 84 -17.24 0.72 1.42
C LEU A 84 -18.34 0.92 2.46
N TRP A 85 -19.57 0.52 2.14
CA TRP A 85 -20.72 0.63 3.03
C TRP A 85 -21.27 -0.75 3.33
N ILE A 86 -21.18 -1.18 4.58
CA ILE A 86 -21.43 -2.56 5.00
C ILE A 86 -22.62 -2.60 5.95
N ASP A 87 -23.60 -3.44 5.62
CA ASP A 87 -24.63 -3.88 6.56
C ASP A 87 -24.11 -5.15 7.25
N SER A 88 -23.68 -5.00 8.50
CA SER A 88 -23.09 -6.08 9.27
C SER A 88 -24.08 -7.18 9.61
N GLY A 89 -25.37 -6.87 9.72
CA GLY A 89 -26.41 -7.82 10.10
C GLY A 89 -26.91 -8.64 8.91
N ALA A 90 -26.95 -8.03 7.73
CA ALA A 90 -27.35 -8.70 6.49
C ALA A 90 -26.18 -9.36 5.74
N CYS A 91 -24.94 -9.16 6.20
CA CYS A 91 -23.71 -9.55 5.49
C CYS A 91 -23.73 -9.05 4.03
N ALA A 92 -24.15 -7.79 3.83
CA ALA A 92 -24.43 -7.23 2.52
C ALA A 92 -23.95 -5.77 2.40
N LYS A 93 -23.99 -5.23 1.19
CA LYS A 93 -23.77 -3.80 0.94
C LYS A 93 -24.89 -2.97 1.56
N SER A 94 -24.53 -1.93 2.29
CA SER A 94 -25.46 -0.93 2.85
C SER A 94 -25.62 0.25 1.88
N ASP A 95 -26.81 0.83 1.82
CA ASP A 95 -27.06 2.04 1.06
C ASP A 95 -26.72 3.30 1.89
N PRO A 96 -25.69 4.09 1.52
CA PRO A 96 -25.33 5.33 2.23
C PRO A 96 -26.44 6.37 2.26
N ALA A 97 -27.36 6.37 1.29
CA ALA A 97 -28.46 7.34 1.23
C ALA A 97 -29.43 7.20 2.42
N THR A 98 -29.45 6.02 3.05
CA THR A 98 -30.28 5.72 4.21
C THR A 98 -29.65 6.10 5.55
N LEU A 99 -28.44 6.70 5.56
CA LEU A 99 -27.78 7.12 6.79
C LEU A 99 -28.42 8.38 7.38
N GLU A 100 -28.81 8.30 8.64
CA GLU A 100 -29.37 9.37 9.44
C GLU A 100 -28.42 9.85 10.55
N GLU A 101 -28.55 11.13 10.92
CA GLU A 101 -27.86 11.68 12.08
C GLU A 101 -28.35 11.01 13.37
N GLY A 102 -27.43 10.77 14.29
CA GLY A 102 -27.68 10.11 15.55
C GLY A 102 -27.49 8.59 15.53
N GLU A 103 -27.29 7.97 14.36
CA GLU A 103 -26.89 6.56 14.24
C GLU A 103 -25.50 6.32 14.83
N SER A 104 -25.29 5.14 15.44
CA SER A 104 -23.98 4.67 15.87
C SER A 104 -23.43 3.68 14.85
N LEU A 105 -22.15 3.84 14.50
CA LEU A 105 -21.51 3.05 13.46
C LEU A 105 -20.04 2.77 13.79
N TYR A 106 -19.48 1.77 13.11
CA TYR A 106 -18.05 1.48 13.15
C TYR A 106 -17.44 1.92 11.82
N ILE A 107 -16.22 2.47 11.88
CA ILE A 107 -15.47 2.89 10.69
C ILE A 107 -14.08 2.33 10.77
N PHE A 108 -13.70 1.57 9.74
CA PHE A 108 -12.30 1.30 9.44
C PHE A 108 -11.78 2.48 8.64
N HIS A 109 -10.78 3.19 9.14
CA HIS A 109 -10.18 4.36 8.50
C HIS A 109 -8.67 4.22 8.37
N SER A 110 -8.06 5.11 7.58
CA SER A 110 -6.60 5.13 7.41
C SER A 110 -5.89 5.34 8.76
N PRO A 111 -4.77 4.62 9.04
CA PRO A 111 -3.94 4.91 10.20
C PRO A 111 -3.33 6.32 10.15
N VAL A 112 -3.32 6.96 8.98
CA VAL A 112 -2.89 8.34 8.80
C VAL A 112 -4.08 9.28 9.01
N ALA A 113 -3.89 10.26 9.89
CA ALA A 113 -4.88 11.26 10.23
C ALA A 113 -4.27 12.67 10.29
N THR A 114 -5.08 13.69 10.05
CA THR A 114 -4.66 15.08 10.21
C THR A 114 -4.47 15.43 11.69
N MET A 115 -3.57 16.38 11.96
CA MET A 115 -3.37 16.94 13.30
C MET A 115 -4.35 18.07 13.65
N SER A 116 -5.51 18.15 12.97
CA SER A 116 -6.54 19.14 13.27
C SER A 116 -7.36 18.75 14.51
N MET A 117 -8.20 19.66 14.98
CA MET A 117 -9.18 19.39 16.04
C MET A 117 -10.60 19.69 15.52
N PRO A 118 -11.47 18.68 15.35
CA PRO A 118 -11.20 17.25 15.47
C PRO A 118 -10.22 16.74 14.37
N PRO A 119 -9.51 15.62 14.62
CA PRO A 119 -8.69 14.95 13.61
C PRO A 119 -9.56 14.47 12.44
N GLN A 120 -8.96 14.38 11.25
CA GLN A 120 -9.62 13.90 10.05
C GLN A 120 -8.86 12.72 9.42
N SER A 121 -9.59 11.75 8.89
CA SER A 121 -9.02 10.60 8.18
C SER A 121 -9.99 10.13 7.09
N SER A 122 -9.47 9.36 6.14
CA SER A 122 -10.30 8.77 5.08
C SER A 122 -10.92 7.47 5.57
N ALA A 123 -12.24 7.34 5.38
CA ALA A 123 -12.96 6.11 5.67
C ALA A 123 -12.69 5.06 4.58
N ILE A 124 -12.26 3.88 5.01
CA ILE A 124 -12.09 2.69 4.17
C ILE A 124 -13.43 1.96 4.10
N ALA A 125 -14.01 1.64 5.26
CA ALA A 125 -15.31 0.97 5.36
C ALA A 125 -16.15 1.55 6.50
N VAL A 126 -17.43 1.85 6.22
CA VAL A 126 -18.45 2.24 7.17
C VAL A 126 -19.37 1.04 7.42
N VAL A 127 -19.41 0.57 8.67
CA VAL A 127 -20.15 -0.63 9.07
C VAL A 127 -21.34 -0.24 9.95
N ARG A 128 -22.53 -0.66 9.50
CA ARG A 128 -23.84 -0.31 10.06
C ARG A 128 -24.62 -1.57 10.45
N ASN A 129 -25.76 -1.38 11.13
CA ASN A 129 -26.74 -2.43 11.44
C ASN A 129 -26.12 -3.65 12.14
N ILE A 130 -25.34 -3.41 13.20
CA ILE A 130 -24.60 -4.46 13.91
C ILE A 130 -25.53 -5.17 14.89
N PRO A 131 -25.77 -6.49 14.75
CA PRO A 131 -26.56 -7.26 15.69
C PRO A 131 -25.95 -7.24 17.10
N MET A 132 -26.77 -7.36 18.14
CA MET A 132 -26.29 -7.33 19.53
C MET A 132 -25.50 -8.59 19.93
N ASP A 133 -25.68 -9.68 19.20
CA ASP A 133 -25.20 -11.03 19.48
C ASP A 133 -24.14 -11.53 18.50
N VAL A 134 -23.91 -10.80 17.40
CA VAL A 134 -22.92 -11.11 16.38
C VAL A 134 -21.84 -10.03 16.39
N GLY A 135 -20.57 -10.43 16.30
CA GLY A 135 -19.46 -9.49 16.17
C GLY A 135 -19.62 -8.59 14.94
N CYS A 136 -19.14 -7.36 15.04
CA CYS A 136 -19.06 -6.44 13.91
C CYS A 136 -18.15 -7.05 12.82
N ALA A 137 -18.56 -6.92 11.56
CA ALA A 137 -17.71 -7.23 10.41
C ALA A 137 -16.34 -6.53 10.54
N GLN A 138 -15.25 -7.25 10.30
CA GLN A 138 -13.88 -6.74 10.39
C GLN A 138 -13.26 -6.58 9.01
N TYR A 139 -12.68 -5.41 8.72
CA TYR A 139 -11.95 -5.17 7.48
C TYR A 139 -10.54 -5.75 7.56
N HIS A 140 -10.16 -6.53 6.56
CA HIS A 140 -8.83 -7.13 6.46
C HIS A 140 -8.24 -6.96 5.06
N LYS A 141 -6.94 -6.67 4.99
CA LYS A 141 -6.16 -6.86 3.76
C LYS A 141 -5.61 -8.28 3.74
N VAL A 142 -5.71 -8.92 2.58
CA VAL A 142 -5.20 -10.27 2.35
C VAL A 142 -3.74 -10.19 1.96
N GLU A 143 -2.86 -10.77 2.78
CA GLU A 143 -1.42 -10.77 2.55
C GLU A 143 -0.96 -12.04 1.85
N ALA A 144 -1.53 -13.17 2.25
CA ALA A 144 -1.28 -14.46 1.64
C ALA A 144 -2.52 -15.35 1.78
N VAL A 145 -2.67 -16.26 0.83
CA VAL A 145 -3.72 -17.28 0.84
C VAL A 145 -3.05 -18.63 0.62
N SER A 146 -3.39 -19.61 1.46
CA SER A 146 -2.98 -21.00 1.27
C SER A 146 -4.17 -21.91 1.51
N ALA A 147 -4.32 -22.93 0.67
CA ALA A 147 -5.37 -23.93 0.80
C ALA A 147 -4.77 -25.29 1.14
N GLU A 148 -5.28 -25.93 2.19
CA GLU A 148 -4.91 -27.29 2.56
C GLU A 148 -6.15 -28.07 3.02
N ASN A 149 -6.36 -29.27 2.47
CA ASN A 149 -7.43 -30.19 2.87
C ASN A 149 -8.86 -29.59 2.85
N GLY A 150 -9.15 -28.64 1.96
CA GLY A 150 -10.46 -28.00 1.84
C GLY A 150 -10.67 -26.79 2.76
N THR A 151 -9.66 -26.42 3.55
CA THR A 151 -9.65 -25.18 4.32
C THR A 151 -8.72 -24.17 3.66
N VAL A 152 -9.23 -22.97 3.44
CA VAL A 152 -8.47 -21.80 2.99
C VAL A 152 -8.04 -21.00 4.22
N GLN A 153 -6.73 -20.82 4.35
CA GLN A 153 -6.11 -19.94 5.34
C GLN A 153 -5.76 -18.60 4.67
N ILE A 154 -6.35 -17.52 5.19
CA ILE A 154 -6.11 -16.15 4.79
C ILE A 154 -5.22 -15.49 5.85
N THR A 155 -4.05 -15.00 5.44
CA THR A 155 -3.11 -14.29 6.33
C THR A 155 -3.36 -12.80 6.26
N THR A 156 -3.50 -12.15 7.43
CA THR A 156 -3.80 -10.72 7.58
C THR A 156 -3.01 -10.12 8.76
N ASP A 157 -3.14 -8.81 8.96
CA ASP A 157 -2.58 -8.07 10.11
C ASP A 157 -1.04 -8.21 10.27
N ASN A 158 -0.31 -8.04 9.18
CA ASN A 158 1.15 -8.24 9.05
C ASN A 158 1.60 -9.63 9.52
N GLY A 159 0.88 -10.66 9.10
CA GLY A 159 1.05 -12.05 9.53
C GLY A 159 0.58 -12.32 10.96
N GLY A 160 -0.10 -11.37 11.61
CA GLY A 160 -0.57 -11.47 13.00
C GLY A 160 -1.83 -12.30 13.17
N LEU A 161 -2.64 -12.45 12.12
CA LEU A 161 -3.90 -13.19 12.14
C LEU A 161 -4.01 -14.15 10.95
N HIS A 162 -4.49 -15.35 11.22
CA HIS A 162 -4.93 -16.32 10.23
C HIS A 162 -6.44 -16.51 10.35
N ILE A 163 -7.15 -16.16 9.29
CA ILE A 163 -8.58 -16.38 9.15
C ILE A 163 -8.78 -17.66 8.34
N LEU A 164 -9.36 -18.68 8.95
CA LEU A 164 -9.68 -19.96 8.33
C LEU A 164 -11.10 -19.90 7.75
N ALA A 165 -11.26 -20.41 6.54
CA ALA A 165 -12.54 -20.53 5.85
C ALA A 165 -12.64 -21.90 5.15
N ASP A 166 -13.83 -22.48 5.15
CA ASP A 166 -14.13 -23.79 4.57
C ASP A 166 -15.53 -23.80 3.93
N ASP A 167 -16.09 -24.99 3.67
CA ASP A 167 -17.40 -25.17 3.05
C ASP A 167 -18.58 -24.74 3.93
N GLU A 168 -18.36 -24.52 5.23
CA GLU A 168 -19.36 -23.97 6.16
C GLU A 168 -19.31 -22.43 6.23
N THR A 169 -18.27 -21.81 5.68
CA THR A 169 -18.12 -20.35 5.66
C THR A 169 -19.07 -19.71 4.65
N GLY A 170 -19.96 -18.83 5.12
CA GLY A 170 -20.81 -18.04 4.24
C GLY A 170 -19.99 -17.13 3.32
N LEU A 171 -20.39 -17.00 2.06
CA LEU A 171 -19.68 -16.17 1.08
C LEU A 171 -20.61 -15.20 0.38
N SER A 172 -20.07 -14.01 0.13
CA SER A 172 -20.73 -12.95 -0.65
C SER A 172 -19.67 -12.10 -1.32
N SER A 173 -20.05 -11.36 -2.35
CA SER A 173 -19.27 -10.24 -2.84
C SER A 173 -20.00 -8.93 -2.56
N TYR A 174 -19.25 -7.85 -2.43
CA TYR A 174 -19.80 -6.53 -2.16
C TYR A 174 -20.78 -6.05 -3.26
N ASP A 175 -20.51 -6.39 -4.52
CA ASP A 175 -21.34 -6.00 -5.66
C ASP A 175 -22.36 -7.07 -6.09
N GLY A 176 -22.47 -8.18 -5.35
CA GLY A 176 -23.46 -9.23 -5.58
C GLY A 176 -23.13 -10.22 -6.70
N ALA A 177 -21.89 -10.24 -7.20
CA ALA A 177 -21.35 -11.32 -8.02
C ALA A 177 -21.24 -12.64 -7.23
N GLU A 178 -21.41 -13.77 -7.92
CA GLU A 178 -21.08 -15.09 -7.37
C GLU A 178 -19.57 -15.21 -7.14
N VAL A 179 -19.18 -15.75 -5.99
CA VAL A 179 -17.79 -15.89 -5.57
C VAL A 179 -17.57 -17.19 -4.83
N THR A 180 -16.33 -17.67 -4.86
CA THR A 180 -15.82 -18.86 -4.20
C THR A 180 -14.57 -18.52 -3.38
N LEU A 181 -14.13 -19.41 -2.49
CA LEU A 181 -12.89 -19.18 -1.73
C LEU A 181 -11.65 -19.09 -2.63
N ASP A 182 -11.68 -19.75 -3.79
CA ASP A 182 -10.57 -19.72 -4.76
C ASP A 182 -10.41 -18.35 -5.43
N ASP A 183 -11.41 -17.47 -5.35
CA ASP A 183 -11.35 -16.11 -5.89
C ASP A 183 -10.56 -15.15 -4.99
N ILE A 184 -10.27 -15.54 -3.74
CA ILE A 184 -9.52 -14.72 -2.78
C ILE A 184 -8.02 -14.81 -3.07
N GLN A 185 -7.39 -13.67 -3.32
CA GLN A 185 -5.97 -13.58 -3.66
C GLN A 185 -5.21 -12.64 -2.74
N ALA A 186 -3.89 -12.82 -2.68
CA ALA A 186 -3.00 -11.86 -2.01
C ALA A 186 -3.15 -10.47 -2.67
N GLY A 187 -3.26 -9.43 -1.85
CA GLY A 187 -3.56 -8.06 -2.28
C GLY A 187 -5.03 -7.68 -2.26
N ASP A 188 -5.94 -8.66 -2.14
CA ASP A 188 -7.37 -8.39 -1.99
C ASP A 188 -7.70 -7.79 -0.62
N ALA A 189 -8.94 -7.33 -0.46
CA ALA A 189 -9.51 -6.96 0.81
C ALA A 189 -10.81 -7.73 1.06
N VAL A 190 -11.09 -8.05 2.31
CA VAL A 190 -12.31 -8.75 2.71
C VAL A 190 -12.93 -8.09 3.93
N MET A 191 -14.26 -8.16 4.04
CA MET A 191 -14.92 -8.06 5.34
C MET A 191 -15.12 -9.47 5.88
N ALA A 192 -14.71 -9.70 7.12
CA ALA A 192 -14.79 -11.00 7.77
C ALA A 192 -15.63 -10.94 9.05
N TRP A 193 -16.54 -11.90 9.19
CA TRP A 193 -17.30 -12.13 10.41
C TRP A 193 -16.73 -13.37 11.06
N TYR A 194 -16.12 -13.22 12.23
CA TYR A 194 -15.57 -14.33 12.99
C TYR A 194 -15.81 -14.10 14.49
N GLY A 195 -15.77 -15.21 15.21
CA GLY A 195 -15.98 -15.23 16.65
C GLY A 195 -14.68 -15.07 17.43
N ALA A 196 -14.46 -15.97 18.38
CA ALA A 196 -13.26 -15.97 19.21
C ALA A 196 -11.98 -16.12 18.35
N ILE A 197 -10.94 -15.41 18.76
CA ILE A 197 -9.59 -15.55 18.23
C ILE A 197 -8.81 -16.44 19.22
N ALA A 198 -8.19 -17.50 18.71
CA ALA A 198 -7.33 -18.38 19.48
C ALA A 198 -6.03 -17.65 19.88
N GLU A 199 -5.60 -17.84 21.12
CA GLU A 199 -4.35 -17.29 21.68
C GLU A 199 -3.10 -18.07 21.20
N SER A 200 -3.07 -18.46 19.93
CA SER A 200 -1.89 -19.03 19.25
C SER A 200 -1.04 -17.93 18.63
N TYR A 201 0.18 -18.26 18.19
CA TYR A 201 0.99 -17.36 17.37
C TYR A 201 1.40 -18.03 16.05
N PRO A 202 0.99 -17.49 14.88
CA PRO A 202 0.02 -16.39 14.71
C PRO A 202 -1.35 -16.70 15.32
N ALA A 203 -2.13 -15.66 15.60
CA ALA A 203 -3.48 -15.80 16.12
C ALA A 203 -4.37 -16.43 15.05
N GLN A 204 -5.35 -17.23 15.45
CA GLN A 204 -6.21 -17.95 14.49
C GLN A 204 -7.69 -17.75 14.80
N THR A 205 -8.51 -17.66 13.77
CA THR A 205 -9.97 -17.64 13.93
C THR A 205 -10.65 -18.33 12.74
N HIS A 206 -11.93 -18.66 12.91
CA HIS A 206 -12.74 -19.25 11.86
C HIS A 206 -13.78 -18.25 11.39
N ALA A 207 -13.82 -18.01 10.08
CA ALA A 207 -14.83 -17.17 9.48
C ALA A 207 -16.19 -17.88 9.53
N SER A 208 -17.19 -17.17 10.03
CA SER A 208 -18.60 -17.51 9.83
C SER A 208 -19.12 -16.98 8.50
N HIS A 209 -18.58 -15.84 8.04
CA HIS A 209 -18.90 -15.26 6.75
C HIS A 209 -17.72 -14.43 6.23
N LEU A 210 -17.49 -14.48 4.93
CA LEU A 210 -16.56 -13.62 4.20
C LEU A 210 -17.30 -12.86 3.12
N MET A 211 -17.06 -11.56 3.05
CA MET A 211 -17.45 -10.73 1.92
C MET A 211 -16.20 -10.30 1.17
N LEU A 212 -16.09 -10.76 -0.08
CA LEU A 212 -15.07 -10.28 -0.99
C LEU A 212 -15.41 -8.85 -1.37
N LEU A 213 -14.49 -7.94 -1.06
CA LEU A 213 -14.64 -6.54 -1.44
C LEU A 213 -14.26 -6.37 -2.90
N PRO A 214 -14.77 -5.33 -3.58
CA PRO A 214 -14.35 -5.07 -4.95
C PRO A 214 -12.84 -4.92 -4.88
N ARG A 215 -12.11 -5.70 -5.69
CA ARG A 215 -10.72 -5.36 -5.98
C ARG A 215 -10.78 -3.91 -6.40
N GLN A 216 -10.12 -3.02 -5.63
CA GLN A 216 -10.04 -1.63 -6.03
C GLN A 216 -9.57 -1.69 -7.47
N ALA A 217 -10.43 -1.28 -8.41
CA ALA A 217 -10.11 -1.28 -9.82
C ALA A 217 -8.88 -0.39 -9.87
N SER A 218 -7.72 -1.00 -10.00
CA SER A 218 -6.47 -0.31 -9.78
C SER A 218 -6.45 0.73 -10.88
N LYS A 219 -6.64 1.99 -10.47
CA LYS A 219 -7.02 3.07 -11.37
C LYS A 219 -6.06 3.02 -12.55
N VAL A 220 -6.61 2.88 -13.75
CA VAL A 220 -5.78 2.84 -14.97
C VAL A 220 -4.97 4.13 -14.98
N LEU A 221 -3.65 3.95 -15.06
CA LEU A 221 -2.72 5.05 -14.88
C LEU A 221 -2.51 5.75 -16.21
N THR A 222 -2.72 7.06 -16.24
CA THR A 222 -2.37 7.88 -17.40
C THR A 222 -0.89 8.27 -17.37
N ARG A 223 -0.35 8.67 -18.52
CA ARG A 223 1.04 9.16 -18.63
C ARG A 223 1.30 10.39 -17.75
N GLY A 224 0.34 11.32 -17.70
CA GLY A 224 0.42 12.52 -16.88
C GLY A 224 0.45 12.21 -15.39
N GLU A 225 -0.38 11.25 -14.94
CA GLU A 225 -0.42 10.84 -13.54
C GLU A 225 0.86 10.17 -13.07
N LEU A 226 1.44 9.24 -13.84
CA LEU A 226 2.72 8.63 -13.47
C LEU A 226 3.82 9.68 -13.31
N VAL A 227 3.88 10.63 -14.25
CA VAL A 227 4.87 11.71 -14.20
C VAL A 227 4.64 12.63 -13.00
N ALA A 228 3.38 12.93 -12.66
CA ALA A 228 3.05 13.70 -11.46
C ALA A 228 3.44 12.96 -10.16
N MET A 229 3.25 11.64 -10.09
CA MET A 229 3.71 10.81 -8.98
C MET A 229 5.23 10.90 -8.81
N LEU A 230 5.99 10.69 -9.89
CA LEU A 230 7.45 10.77 -9.87
C LEU A 230 7.97 12.17 -9.52
N HIS A 231 7.31 13.21 -10.03
CA HIS A 231 7.65 14.60 -9.73
C HIS A 231 7.43 14.91 -8.25
N THR A 232 6.34 14.43 -7.67
CA THR A 232 6.06 14.53 -6.23
C THR A 232 7.12 13.82 -5.41
N GLN A 233 7.47 12.59 -5.78
CA GLN A 233 8.53 11.81 -5.13
C GLN A 233 9.90 12.48 -5.22
N ALA A 234 10.20 13.17 -6.32
CA ALA A 234 11.42 13.95 -6.48
C ALA A 234 11.42 15.30 -5.70
N GLY A 235 10.36 15.60 -4.94
CA GLY A 235 10.26 16.83 -4.15
C GLY A 235 9.71 18.03 -4.92
N ASN A 236 8.94 17.79 -5.99
CA ASN A 236 8.34 18.81 -6.86
C ASN A 236 9.34 19.82 -7.45
N PRO A 237 10.43 19.38 -8.10
CA PRO A 237 11.44 20.27 -8.67
C PRO A 237 10.86 21.18 -9.76
N THR A 238 11.22 22.46 -9.73
CA THR A 238 10.90 23.40 -10.82
C THR A 238 12.09 23.52 -11.75
N VAL A 239 11.86 23.33 -13.05
CA VAL A 239 12.90 23.43 -14.08
C VAL A 239 12.58 24.52 -15.09
N ASN A 240 13.60 25.24 -15.54
CA ASN A 240 13.46 26.15 -16.66
C ASN A 240 13.75 25.41 -17.98
N TYR A 241 12.80 24.59 -18.40
CA TYR A 241 12.87 23.80 -19.63
C TYR A 241 11.75 24.19 -20.60
N ALA A 242 12.12 24.41 -21.86
CA ALA A 242 11.17 24.76 -22.91
C ALA A 242 10.38 23.51 -23.34
N MET A 243 9.20 23.33 -22.75
CA MET A 243 8.24 22.29 -23.14
C MET A 243 7.39 22.78 -24.32
N GLN A 244 7.39 22.02 -25.42
CA GLN A 244 6.73 22.38 -26.68
C GLN A 244 5.62 21.40 -27.09
N TYR A 245 4.97 20.75 -26.12
CA TYR A 245 3.86 19.85 -26.41
C TYR A 245 2.59 20.63 -26.77
N THR A 246 1.94 20.22 -27.86
CA THR A 246 0.76 20.90 -28.43
C THR A 246 -0.51 20.72 -27.61
N ASP A 247 -0.55 19.69 -26.76
CA ASP A 247 -1.68 19.24 -25.95
C ASP A 247 -1.46 19.49 -24.44
N VAL A 248 -0.39 20.18 -24.05
CA VAL A 248 -0.11 20.53 -22.65
C VAL A 248 -0.06 22.04 -22.49
N ALA A 249 -1.16 22.62 -22.02
CA ALA A 249 -1.22 24.05 -21.68
C ALA A 249 -0.32 24.38 -20.47
N GLN A 250 0.11 25.63 -20.34
CA GLN A 250 0.98 26.07 -19.23
C GLN A 250 0.32 25.93 -17.86
N ASP A 251 -1.00 26.01 -17.80
CA ASP A 251 -1.84 25.87 -16.60
C ASP A 251 -2.41 24.46 -16.42
N HIS A 252 -1.99 23.49 -17.24
CA HIS A 252 -2.40 22.09 -17.07
C HIS A 252 -1.94 21.55 -15.71
N PRO A 253 -2.75 20.75 -14.99
CA PRO A 253 -2.39 20.22 -13.66
C PRO A 253 -1.04 19.49 -13.62
N TYR A 254 -0.68 18.82 -14.72
CA TYR A 254 0.58 18.08 -14.86
C TYR A 254 1.69 18.86 -15.58
N ALA A 255 1.49 20.13 -15.97
CA ALA A 255 2.41 20.86 -16.84
C ALA A 255 3.85 20.89 -16.30
N GLU A 256 4.03 21.22 -15.02
CA GLU A 256 5.36 21.28 -14.40
C GLU A 256 6.00 19.91 -14.21
N ALA A 257 5.20 18.90 -13.87
CA ALA A 257 5.68 17.53 -13.78
C ALA A 257 6.16 17.00 -15.14
N ILE A 258 5.38 17.24 -16.20
CA ILE A 258 5.73 16.87 -17.59
C ILE A 258 6.99 17.60 -18.04
N ARG A 259 7.10 18.90 -17.74
CA ARG A 259 8.29 19.69 -18.05
C ARG A 259 9.55 19.10 -17.42
N TRP A 260 9.49 18.77 -16.13
CA TRP A 260 10.59 18.15 -15.40
C TRP A 260 10.93 16.76 -15.93
N ALA A 261 9.94 15.87 -16.08
CA ALA A 261 10.21 14.50 -16.53
C ALA A 261 10.76 14.47 -17.96
N THR A 262 10.40 15.44 -18.79
CA THR A 262 10.99 15.63 -20.13
C THR A 262 12.43 16.13 -20.04
N SER A 263 12.73 17.08 -19.14
CA SER A 263 14.09 17.58 -18.96
C SER A 263 15.05 16.52 -18.44
N GLU A 264 14.56 15.65 -17.56
CA GLU A 264 15.29 14.49 -17.03
C GLU A 264 15.30 13.28 -17.98
N GLN A 265 14.68 13.39 -19.17
CA GLN A 265 14.61 12.34 -20.19
C GLN A 265 13.93 11.05 -19.71
N LEU A 266 13.06 11.14 -18.71
CA LEU A 266 12.26 10.00 -18.24
C LEU A 266 11.19 9.62 -19.27
N VAL A 267 10.62 10.65 -19.90
CA VAL A 267 9.55 10.55 -20.90
C VAL A 267 9.87 11.35 -22.15
N SER A 268 9.23 10.98 -23.25
CA SER A 268 9.21 11.72 -24.50
C SER A 268 7.78 11.83 -25.01
N GLY A 269 7.51 12.85 -25.82
CA GLY A 269 6.24 12.96 -26.54
C GLY A 269 6.22 12.12 -27.80
N TYR A 270 5.09 12.17 -28.50
CA TYR A 270 4.88 11.53 -29.79
C TYR A 270 5.42 12.37 -30.94
N ASP A 271 5.65 11.73 -32.09
CA ASP A 271 6.19 12.37 -33.30
C ASP A 271 5.31 13.51 -33.86
N ASN A 272 4.03 13.54 -33.49
CA ASN A 272 3.09 14.60 -33.87
C ASN A 272 3.20 15.86 -32.98
N GLY A 273 4.11 15.89 -32.00
CA GLY A 273 4.29 17.00 -31.08
C GLY A 273 3.32 17.02 -29.90
N ALA A 274 2.56 15.94 -29.66
CA ALA A 274 1.73 15.76 -28.47
C ALA A 274 2.49 14.99 -27.37
N PHE A 275 2.11 15.16 -26.11
CA PHE A 275 2.60 14.37 -24.98
C PHE A 275 1.68 13.18 -24.65
N GLY A 276 0.36 13.38 -24.78
CA GLY A 276 -0.70 12.48 -24.35
C GLY A 276 -0.83 12.39 -22.83
N PRO A 277 -1.09 13.48 -22.10
CA PRO A 277 -1.17 13.45 -20.64
C PRO A 277 -2.27 12.52 -20.11
N GLU A 278 -3.39 12.44 -20.83
CA GLU A 278 -4.55 11.62 -20.48
C GLU A 278 -4.52 10.22 -21.12
N ASP A 279 -3.48 9.91 -21.90
CA ASP A 279 -3.39 8.62 -22.57
C ASP A 279 -3.04 7.53 -21.54
N THR A 280 -3.76 6.42 -21.62
CA THR A 280 -3.51 5.22 -20.83
C THR A 280 -2.09 4.71 -21.05
N LEU A 281 -1.37 4.51 -19.95
CA LEU A 281 -0.02 3.95 -19.96
C LEU A 281 -0.07 2.43 -20.10
N SER A 282 0.77 1.84 -20.94
CA SER A 282 0.95 0.37 -20.95
C SER A 282 1.94 -0.09 -19.86
N ARG A 283 1.87 -1.36 -19.47
CA ARG A 283 2.81 -1.95 -18.49
C ARG A 283 4.27 -1.82 -18.93
N GLU A 284 4.58 -2.03 -20.21
CA GLU A 284 5.94 -1.86 -20.73
C GLU A 284 6.42 -0.40 -20.67
N GLN A 285 5.51 0.57 -20.83
CA GLN A 285 5.83 1.99 -20.68
C GLN A 285 6.05 2.36 -19.21
N LEU A 286 5.22 1.86 -18.28
CA LEU A 286 5.43 2.02 -16.83
C LEU A 286 6.83 1.59 -16.43
N VAL A 287 7.19 0.35 -16.77
CA VAL A 287 8.49 -0.24 -16.42
C VAL A 287 9.63 0.58 -17.04
N THR A 288 9.49 1.01 -18.28
CA THR A 288 10.51 1.82 -18.98
C THR A 288 10.74 3.17 -18.29
N ILE A 289 9.67 3.86 -17.87
CA ILE A 289 9.78 5.17 -17.22
C ILE A 289 10.43 5.03 -15.84
N LEU A 290 10.03 4.02 -15.06
CA LEU A 290 10.63 3.74 -13.75
C LEU A 290 12.11 3.34 -13.87
N TRP A 291 12.45 2.50 -14.85
CA TRP A 291 13.84 2.13 -15.14
C TRP A 291 14.70 3.36 -15.46
N ARG A 292 14.18 4.31 -16.25
CA ARG A 292 14.86 5.58 -16.53
C ARG A 292 15.01 6.44 -15.27
N ALA A 293 13.98 6.49 -14.43
CA ALA A 293 14.03 7.21 -13.16
C ALA A 293 15.10 6.65 -12.20
N GLN A 294 15.42 5.35 -12.31
CA GLN A 294 16.52 4.70 -11.59
C GLN A 294 17.89 4.86 -12.26
N GLY A 295 18.01 5.74 -13.25
CA GLY A 295 19.28 6.00 -13.96
C GLY A 295 19.58 4.99 -15.07
N SER A 296 18.58 4.25 -15.54
CA SER A 296 18.72 3.26 -16.63
C SER A 296 19.82 2.22 -16.37
N PRO A 297 19.79 1.51 -15.23
CA PRO A 297 20.83 0.55 -14.87
C PRO A 297 21.01 -0.50 -15.96
N MET A 298 22.26 -0.68 -16.38
CA MET A 298 22.63 -1.71 -17.35
C MET A 298 22.86 -3.04 -16.61
N LEU A 299 22.27 -4.10 -17.11
CA LEU A 299 22.55 -5.44 -16.62
C LEU A 299 23.85 -5.96 -17.25
N MET A 300 24.72 -6.53 -16.42
CA MET A 300 25.97 -7.16 -16.86
C MET A 300 25.73 -8.53 -17.52
N ASP A 301 24.66 -9.20 -17.10
CA ASP A 301 24.10 -10.39 -17.74
C ASP A 301 22.64 -10.08 -18.05
N TYR A 302 22.22 -10.31 -19.28
CA TYR A 302 20.88 -9.96 -19.73
C TYR A 302 20.03 -11.23 -19.60
N PRO A 303 19.28 -11.42 -18.49
CA PRO A 303 18.40 -12.57 -18.39
C PRO A 303 17.44 -12.50 -19.59
N GLY A 304 17.49 -13.53 -20.43
CA GLY A 304 16.67 -13.58 -21.62
C GLY A 304 15.21 -13.64 -21.22
N LEU A 305 14.37 -12.76 -21.77
CA LEU A 305 12.91 -12.80 -21.61
C LEU A 305 12.27 -14.00 -22.34
N SER A 306 13.08 -14.94 -22.83
CA SER A 306 12.65 -16.08 -23.66
C SER A 306 11.82 -17.11 -22.92
N GLU A 307 11.80 -17.05 -21.58
CA GLU A 307 10.92 -17.89 -20.76
C GLU A 307 9.45 -17.42 -20.80
N PHE A 308 9.19 -16.21 -21.28
CA PHE A 308 7.84 -15.66 -21.39
C PHE A 308 7.21 -15.95 -22.75
N SER A 309 5.97 -16.45 -22.73
CA SER A 309 5.22 -16.87 -23.92
C SER A 309 4.85 -15.68 -24.82
N ASP A 310 4.74 -14.48 -24.26
CA ASP A 310 4.37 -13.24 -24.94
C ASP A 310 5.56 -12.29 -25.21
N VAL A 311 6.79 -12.79 -25.13
CA VAL A 311 8.02 -12.01 -25.41
C VAL A 311 7.98 -11.27 -26.76
N SER A 312 7.29 -11.84 -27.75
CA SER A 312 7.13 -11.24 -29.08
C SER A 312 6.26 -9.97 -29.10
N GLN A 313 5.47 -9.73 -28.07
CA GLN A 313 4.64 -8.53 -27.92
C GLN A 313 5.39 -7.36 -27.27
N ILE A 314 6.60 -7.61 -26.73
CA ILE A 314 7.41 -6.60 -26.05
C ILE A 314 8.05 -5.68 -27.08
N SER A 315 7.78 -4.39 -26.96
CA SER A 315 8.43 -3.38 -27.78
C SER A 315 9.93 -3.34 -27.53
N SER A 316 10.73 -3.16 -28.58
CA SER A 316 12.20 -3.16 -28.49
C SER A 316 12.75 -2.14 -27.49
N PHE A 317 12.09 -0.98 -27.33
CA PHE A 317 12.49 0.05 -26.38
C PHE A 317 12.33 -0.38 -24.92
N ALA A 318 11.42 -1.31 -24.64
CA ALA A 318 11.07 -1.73 -23.28
C ALA A 318 11.87 -2.94 -22.81
N GLN A 319 12.51 -3.69 -23.72
CA GLN A 319 13.25 -4.91 -23.38
C GLN A 319 14.28 -4.69 -22.25
N PRO A 320 15.14 -3.64 -22.27
CA PRO A 320 16.12 -3.43 -21.20
C PRO A 320 15.48 -3.19 -19.85
N ALA A 321 14.39 -2.43 -19.83
CA ALA A 321 13.67 -2.09 -18.62
C ALA A 321 12.94 -3.32 -18.05
N LEU A 322 12.33 -4.14 -18.90
CA LEU A 322 11.64 -5.37 -18.48
C LEU A 322 12.62 -6.43 -17.97
N CYS A 323 13.78 -6.60 -18.59
CA CYS A 323 14.83 -7.47 -18.06
C CYS A 323 15.29 -7.03 -16.67
N TRP A 324 15.55 -5.73 -16.50
CA TRP A 324 15.92 -5.17 -15.22
C TRP A 324 14.82 -5.41 -14.17
N ALA A 325 13.58 -5.06 -14.48
CA ALA A 325 12.47 -5.21 -13.55
C ALA A 325 12.19 -6.68 -13.19
N HIS A 326 12.34 -7.59 -14.16
CA HIS A 326 12.23 -9.03 -13.92
C HIS A 326 13.31 -9.52 -12.95
N GLN A 327 14.57 -9.15 -13.18
CA GLN A 327 15.68 -9.54 -12.30
C GLN A 327 15.52 -8.99 -10.87
N GLN A 328 14.94 -7.80 -10.73
CA GLN A 328 14.66 -7.18 -9.43
C GLN A 328 13.37 -7.69 -8.77
N GLY A 329 12.60 -8.56 -9.43
CA GLY A 329 11.32 -9.07 -8.89
C GLY A 329 10.21 -8.01 -8.82
N LEU A 330 10.28 -6.94 -9.63
CA LEU A 330 9.36 -5.80 -9.60
C LEU A 330 8.04 -6.05 -10.35
N LEU A 331 7.93 -7.17 -11.07
CA LEU A 331 6.83 -7.46 -11.99
C LEU A 331 5.77 -8.34 -11.30
N SER A 332 5.20 -7.83 -10.20
CA SER A 332 4.28 -8.59 -9.32
C SER A 332 2.99 -9.08 -9.98
N TRP A 333 2.62 -8.51 -11.13
CA TRP A 333 1.43 -8.90 -11.90
C TRP A 333 1.67 -10.08 -12.85
N VAL A 334 2.90 -10.59 -12.92
CA VAL A 334 3.27 -11.69 -13.81
C VAL A 334 2.91 -13.00 -13.13
N GLU A 335 1.90 -13.66 -13.65
CA GLU A 335 1.50 -15.00 -13.23
C GLU A 335 1.92 -16.01 -14.30
N GLY A 336 2.65 -17.05 -13.90
CA GLY A 336 3.17 -18.05 -14.84
C GLY A 336 4.21 -17.47 -15.80
N ASP A 337 3.95 -17.55 -17.11
CA ASP A 337 4.89 -17.22 -18.18
C ASP A 337 4.45 -16.03 -19.06
N THR A 338 3.55 -15.15 -18.58
CA THR A 338 2.95 -14.08 -19.40
C THR A 338 3.12 -12.69 -18.76
N PHE A 339 3.73 -11.73 -19.48
CA PHE A 339 3.91 -10.34 -19.01
C PHE A 339 2.70 -9.43 -19.20
N SER A 340 2.01 -9.61 -20.33
CA SER A 340 1.04 -8.69 -20.92
C SER A 340 1.58 -7.26 -21.09
N PRO A 341 2.66 -7.04 -21.87
CA PRO A 341 3.40 -5.77 -21.92
C PRO A 341 2.54 -4.58 -22.40
N GLN A 342 1.57 -4.84 -23.29
CA GLN A 342 0.71 -3.82 -23.88
C GLN A 342 -0.57 -3.55 -23.08
N SER A 343 -0.85 -4.34 -22.03
CA SER A 343 -2.03 -4.12 -21.19
C SER A 343 -1.92 -2.79 -20.43
N PRO A 344 -3.06 -2.16 -20.09
CA PRO A 344 -3.08 -0.98 -19.23
C PRO A 344 -2.34 -1.21 -17.92
N ALA A 345 -1.48 -0.25 -17.57
CA ALA A 345 -0.85 -0.14 -16.27
C ALA A 345 -1.81 0.53 -15.28
N THR A 346 -1.59 0.26 -13.99
CA THR A 346 -2.48 0.72 -12.92
C THR A 346 -1.71 1.44 -11.83
N SER A 347 -2.38 2.34 -11.09
CA SER A 347 -1.75 3.09 -10.00
C SER A 347 -1.15 2.15 -8.95
N ALA A 348 -1.86 1.08 -8.59
CA ALA A 348 -1.38 0.08 -7.64
C ALA A 348 -0.09 -0.63 -8.11
N GLN A 349 0.04 -0.92 -9.41
CA GLN A 349 1.27 -1.49 -9.96
C GLN A 349 2.43 -0.49 -9.87
N ALA A 350 2.18 0.79 -10.18
CA ALA A 350 3.19 1.84 -10.05
C ALA A 350 3.62 2.02 -8.58
N ASP A 351 2.67 2.10 -7.66
CA ASP A 351 2.93 2.23 -6.22
C ASP A 351 3.73 1.04 -5.68
N ALA A 352 3.36 -0.19 -6.04
CA ALA A 352 4.08 -1.40 -5.63
C ALA A 352 5.54 -1.39 -6.14
N MET A 353 5.75 -1.03 -7.41
CA MET A 353 7.11 -0.91 -7.97
C MET A 353 7.90 0.20 -7.29
N LEU A 354 7.30 1.35 -7.03
CA LEU A 354 7.97 2.48 -6.37
C LEU A 354 8.36 2.15 -4.92
N ALA A 355 7.48 1.46 -4.19
CA ALA A 355 7.75 1.02 -2.82
C ALA A 355 8.90 -0.01 -2.77
N ALA A 356 9.01 -0.88 -3.77
CA ALA A 356 10.09 -1.88 -3.85
C ALA A 356 11.45 -1.30 -4.30
N LEU A 357 11.49 -0.04 -4.75
CA LEU A 357 12.70 0.66 -5.20
C LEU A 357 13.33 1.57 -4.12
N HIS A 358 12.74 1.63 -2.93
CA HIS A 358 13.29 2.29 -1.73
C HIS A 358 14.02 1.28 -0.84
#